data_AF-A0A4S8L144-F1
#
_entry.id   AF-A0A4S8L144-F1
#
_cell.length_a   1.000
_cell.length_b   1.000
_cell.length_c   1.000
_cell.angle_alpha   90.00
_cell.angle_beta   90.00
_cell.angle_gamma   90.00
#
_symmetry.space_group_name_H-M   'P 1'
#
loop_
_entity.id
_entity.type
_entity.pdbx_description
1 polymer ?
#
loop_
_entity_poly.entity_id
_entity_poly.type
_entity_poly.pdbx_seq_one_letter_code
_entity_poly.pdbx_strand_id
1 'polypeptide(L)'
;MDEHNRRLKAVDNHVLLFYGDLGVGERIESLLRSRSAEATQWRKLQNVVYTLGLFHVKMAAADAIWRTFIEPIKSRNESDECSLIADVKILRPKETIKISTKPGFRRMHEVILHSGIVSRLDCWRLEAEKMNLKFDSLAAFANSNPTWDQLKAMATNMCLKYAARGSKITQMRSKPEANRDKVNENMLLRSEMFLLYEELSYAMNEGDIGRVETCFLPWAFILQACGKHKYAMALRKYLRDIHFRYPKRLARAIRMHILVNPTGKAGKFRGVDWWVEHNNLYLKRIYGGKFSNHTKARILKESPLIGTFKNARIQVQKMFKMGKLTSKHSGANMQRSFSILSAKYIQHQKNQWTYNTLRDP
;
A
#
# COMPACT_ATOMS: atom_id res chain seq x y z
N MET A 1 23.92 -43.98 28.80
CA MET A 1 23.55 -42.60 28.38
C MET A 1 24.10 -42.41 26.98
N ASP A 2 23.22 -42.49 25.99
CA ASP A 2 23.55 -42.81 24.60
C ASP A 2 24.23 -41.64 23.88
N GLU A 3 25.37 -41.90 23.22
CA GLU A 3 26.21 -40.90 22.54
C GLU A 3 25.50 -40.22 21.36
N HIS A 4 24.39 -40.83 20.91
CA HIS A 4 23.49 -40.31 19.87
C HIS A 4 22.69 -39.05 20.32
N ASN A 5 22.55 -38.80 21.62
CA ASN A 5 21.79 -37.66 22.14
C ASN A 5 22.57 -36.33 22.17
N ARG A 6 23.91 -36.33 22.00
CA ARG A 6 24.73 -35.10 22.05
C ARG A 6 24.57 -34.17 20.84
N ARG A 7 23.88 -34.59 19.78
CA ARG A 7 23.65 -33.78 18.55
C ARG A 7 22.30 -33.05 18.52
N LEU A 8 21.42 -33.29 19.48
CA LEU A 8 20.15 -32.57 19.57
C LEU A 8 20.36 -31.25 20.31
N LYS A 9 20.71 -30.20 19.55
CA LYS A 9 20.68 -28.84 20.10
C LYS A 9 19.27 -28.56 20.61
N ALA A 10 19.16 -28.23 21.90
CA ALA A 10 17.95 -27.63 22.42
C ALA A 10 17.61 -26.40 21.56
N VAL A 11 16.32 -26.17 21.30
CA VAL A 11 15.89 -24.88 20.77
C VAL A 11 16.03 -23.92 21.95
N ASP A 12 17.21 -23.31 22.11
CA ASP A 12 17.45 -22.26 23.09
C ASP A 12 16.52 -21.05 22.83
N ASN A 13 16.90 -19.86 23.32
CA ASN A 13 16.34 -18.56 22.93
C ASN A 13 16.59 -18.19 21.43
N HIS A 14 16.54 -19.16 20.51
CA HIS A 14 16.77 -19.00 19.09
C HIS A 14 15.44 -19.02 18.31
N VAL A 15 15.23 -17.96 17.52
CA VAL A 15 14.05 -17.82 16.65
C VAL A 15 14.50 -17.47 15.24
N LEU A 16 13.90 -18.12 14.24
CA LEU A 16 14.07 -17.81 12.83
C LEU A 16 12.82 -17.09 12.33
N LEU A 17 12.95 -15.81 12.04
CA LEU A 17 11.87 -15.01 11.46
C LEU A 17 11.87 -15.15 9.94
N PHE A 18 10.74 -15.60 9.38
CA PHE A 18 10.53 -15.73 7.94
C PHE A 18 9.53 -14.70 7.45
N TYR A 19 9.96 -13.86 6.51
CA TYR A 19 9.12 -12.86 5.87
C TYR A 19 8.82 -13.27 4.43
N GLY A 20 7.57 -13.09 3.98
CA GLY A 20 7.19 -13.40 2.62
C GLY A 20 5.73 -13.14 2.33
N ASP A 21 5.31 -13.47 1.11
CA ASP A 21 3.91 -13.47 0.73
C ASP A 21 3.11 -14.53 1.50
N LEU A 22 1.78 -14.55 1.31
CA LEU A 22 0.93 -15.54 1.97
C LEU A 22 1.18 -16.96 1.48
N GLY A 23 1.65 -17.16 0.24
CA GLY A 23 1.97 -18.48 -0.28
C GLY A 23 3.14 -19.13 0.46
N VAL A 24 4.15 -18.34 0.82
CA VAL A 24 5.24 -18.77 1.72
C VAL A 24 4.69 -19.07 3.12
N GLY A 25 3.83 -18.20 3.65
CA GLY A 25 3.20 -18.39 4.96
C GLY A 25 2.41 -19.69 5.05
N GLU A 26 1.55 -19.97 4.08
CA GLU A 26 0.75 -21.21 4.01
C GLU A 26 1.63 -22.47 3.98
N ARG A 27 2.76 -22.43 3.27
CA ARG A 27 3.72 -23.54 3.22
C ARG A 27 4.44 -23.74 4.56
N ILE A 28 4.87 -22.66 5.21
CA ILE A 28 5.50 -22.73 6.53
C ILE A 28 4.50 -23.26 7.55
N GLU A 29 3.28 -22.76 7.56
CA GLU A 29 2.24 -23.24 8.47
C GLU A 29 1.88 -24.71 8.22
N SER A 30 1.81 -25.14 6.96
CA SER A 30 1.60 -26.54 6.60
C SER A 30 2.73 -27.43 7.15
N LEU A 31 3.97 -26.99 6.99
CA LEU A 31 5.15 -27.68 7.52
C LEU A 31 5.15 -27.76 9.06
N LEU A 32 4.76 -26.68 9.74
CA LEU A 32 4.63 -26.66 11.20
C LEU A 32 3.53 -27.62 11.68
N ARG A 33 2.40 -27.67 10.96
CA ARG A 33 1.30 -28.60 11.27
C ARG A 33 1.72 -30.05 11.08
N SER A 34 2.35 -30.39 9.96
CA SER A 34 2.77 -31.78 9.68
C SER A 34 3.81 -32.28 10.67
N ARG A 35 4.65 -31.40 11.20
CA ARG A 35 5.70 -31.74 12.17
C ARG A 35 5.27 -31.56 13.63
N SER A 36 4.00 -31.24 13.90
CA SER A 36 3.52 -30.96 15.26
C SER A 36 3.63 -32.14 16.23
N ALA A 37 3.57 -33.37 15.72
CA ALA A 37 3.67 -34.63 16.47
C ALA A 37 5.11 -35.11 16.71
N GLU A 38 6.13 -34.43 16.16
CA GLU A 38 7.54 -34.81 16.31
C GLU A 38 7.99 -34.81 17.77
N ALA A 39 9.00 -35.61 18.13
CA ALA A 39 9.39 -35.75 19.55
C ALA A 39 10.03 -34.49 20.15
N THR A 40 10.80 -33.71 19.38
CA THR A 40 11.60 -32.58 19.90
C THR A 40 11.15 -31.24 19.34
N GLN A 41 11.35 -30.16 20.10
CA GLN A 41 11.00 -28.80 19.67
C GLN A 41 11.66 -28.40 18.34
N TRP A 42 12.93 -28.83 18.15
CA TRP A 42 13.67 -28.61 16.91
C TRP A 42 13.02 -29.35 15.73
N ARG A 43 12.66 -30.63 15.93
CA ARG A 43 11.96 -31.40 14.90
C ARG A 43 10.54 -30.88 14.67
N LYS A 44 9.89 -30.26 15.64
CA LYS A 44 8.61 -29.53 15.46
C LYS A 44 8.77 -28.19 14.73
N LEU A 45 10.00 -27.72 14.52
CA LEU A 45 10.33 -26.40 13.97
C LEU A 45 9.70 -25.25 14.77
N GLN A 46 9.58 -25.40 16.10
CA GLN A 46 8.92 -24.40 16.96
C GLN A 46 9.61 -23.03 16.96
N ASN A 47 10.91 -22.97 16.61
CA ASN A 47 11.67 -21.74 16.44
C ASN A 47 11.34 -20.95 15.17
N VAL A 48 10.60 -21.53 14.22
CA VAL A 48 10.27 -20.88 12.94
C VAL A 48 9.01 -20.05 13.09
N VAL A 49 9.13 -18.74 12.91
CA VAL A 49 8.01 -17.80 13.00
C VAL A 49 7.83 -17.10 11.65
N TYR A 50 6.70 -17.35 11.00
CA TYR A 50 6.31 -16.61 9.81
C TYR A 50 5.73 -15.24 10.18
N THR A 51 6.14 -14.20 9.45
CA THR A 51 5.56 -12.86 9.51
C THR A 51 5.15 -12.42 8.11
N LEU A 52 3.96 -11.83 8.01
CA LEU A 52 3.43 -11.34 6.73
C LEU A 52 4.30 -10.23 6.13
N GLY A 53 4.43 -10.25 4.81
CA GLY A 53 5.13 -9.23 4.05
C GLY A 53 4.30 -7.96 3.82
N LEU A 54 4.82 -6.80 4.25
CA LEU A 54 4.11 -5.52 4.14
C LEU A 54 4.01 -5.00 2.71
N PHE A 55 4.93 -5.36 1.82
CA PHE A 55 4.79 -5.02 0.42
C PHE A 55 3.58 -5.73 -0.20
N HIS A 56 3.38 -7.00 0.13
CA HIS A 56 2.18 -7.73 -0.30
C HIS A 56 0.90 -7.22 0.36
N VAL A 57 0.92 -6.74 1.61
CA VAL A 57 -0.22 -6.04 2.22
C VAL A 57 -0.57 -4.79 1.44
N LYS A 58 0.43 -3.94 1.13
CA LYS A 58 0.22 -2.73 0.33
C LYS A 58 -0.29 -3.06 -1.07
N MET A 59 0.14 -4.17 -1.67
CA MET A 59 -0.43 -4.67 -2.93
C MET A 59 -1.89 -5.07 -2.79
N ALA A 60 -2.23 -5.81 -1.73
CA ALA A 60 -3.60 -6.22 -1.45
C ALA A 60 -4.52 -5.03 -1.18
N ALA A 61 -4.03 -4.00 -0.48
CA ALA A 61 -4.75 -2.75 -0.24
C ALA A 61 -5.04 -1.99 -1.55
N ALA A 62 -4.06 -1.88 -2.45
CA ALA A 62 -4.27 -1.28 -3.78
C ALA A 62 -5.27 -2.09 -4.63
N ASP A 63 -5.23 -3.42 -4.55
CA ASP A 63 -6.19 -4.29 -5.22
C ASP A 63 -7.60 -4.11 -4.63
N ALA A 64 -7.74 -3.98 -3.31
CA ALA A 64 -9.03 -3.73 -2.66
C ALA A 64 -9.68 -2.41 -3.14
N ILE A 65 -8.90 -1.34 -3.28
CA ILE A 65 -9.37 -0.09 -3.87
C ILE A 65 -9.84 -0.30 -5.32
N TRP A 66 -9.08 -1.04 -6.12
CA TRP A 66 -9.49 -1.38 -7.49
C TRP A 66 -10.80 -2.18 -7.51
N ARG A 67 -10.94 -3.19 -6.65
CA ARG A 67 -12.15 -4.01 -6.49
C ARG A 67 -13.37 -3.20 -6.07
N THR A 68 -13.16 -2.12 -5.34
CA THR A 68 -14.24 -1.27 -4.83
C THR A 68 -14.71 -0.25 -5.87
N PHE A 69 -13.78 0.41 -6.58
CA PHE A 69 -14.10 1.58 -7.39
C PHE A 69 -13.93 1.39 -8.91
N ILE A 70 -13.40 0.25 -9.36
CA ILE A 70 -13.13 0.00 -10.80
C ILE A 70 -13.58 -1.39 -11.26
N GLU A 71 -13.38 -2.47 -10.49
CA GLU A 71 -13.75 -3.84 -10.89
C GLU A 71 -15.25 -4.00 -11.22
N PRO A 72 -16.20 -3.42 -10.45
CA PRO A 72 -17.61 -3.57 -10.73
C PRO A 72 -17.97 -2.85 -12.04
N ILE A 73 -18.73 -3.52 -12.92
CA ILE A 73 -19.14 -2.96 -14.23
C ILE A 73 -19.87 -1.63 -14.05
N LYS A 74 -20.75 -1.52 -13.04
CA LYS A 74 -21.48 -0.30 -12.71
C LYS A 74 -20.57 0.88 -12.34
N SER A 75 -19.38 0.61 -11.78
CA SER A 75 -18.39 1.63 -11.43
C SER A 75 -17.56 2.11 -12.63
N ARG A 76 -17.75 1.50 -13.80
CA ARG A 76 -17.11 1.90 -15.07
C ARG A 76 -18.04 2.70 -15.98
N ASN A 77 -19.13 3.24 -15.44
CA ASN A 77 -20.06 4.06 -16.20
C ASN A 77 -19.32 5.28 -16.77
N GLU A 78 -19.32 5.41 -18.09
CA GLU A 78 -18.61 6.48 -18.77
C GLU A 78 -19.25 7.86 -18.58
N SER A 79 -20.53 7.89 -18.23
CA SER A 79 -21.28 9.12 -17.93
C SER A 79 -21.08 9.59 -16.49
N ASP A 80 -20.52 8.75 -15.61
CA ASP A 80 -20.21 9.14 -14.23
C ASP A 80 -18.84 9.85 -14.18
N GLU A 81 -18.88 11.17 -14.31
CA GLU A 81 -17.71 12.04 -14.19
C GLU A 81 -17.09 11.99 -12.78
N CYS A 82 -17.79 11.53 -11.75
CA CYS A 82 -17.25 11.39 -10.38
C CYS A 82 -16.53 10.06 -10.15
N SER A 83 -16.69 9.09 -11.06
CA SER A 83 -16.07 7.77 -10.97
C SER A 83 -14.53 7.83 -10.95
N LEU A 84 -13.89 6.82 -10.37
CA LEU A 84 -12.42 6.71 -10.43
C LEU A 84 -11.93 6.42 -11.85
N ILE A 85 -12.75 5.77 -12.70
CA ILE A 85 -12.36 5.51 -14.09
C ILE A 85 -12.32 6.81 -14.91
N ALA A 86 -13.16 7.79 -14.62
CA ALA A 86 -13.09 9.12 -15.24
C ALA A 86 -11.75 9.81 -14.94
N ASP A 87 -11.27 9.73 -13.68
CA ASP A 87 -9.95 10.23 -13.31
C ASP A 87 -8.84 9.47 -14.07
N VAL A 88 -8.96 8.14 -14.22
CA VAL A 88 -8.00 7.31 -14.97
C VAL A 88 -7.89 7.72 -16.44
N LYS A 89 -9.00 8.08 -17.10
CA LYS A 89 -8.99 8.54 -18.51
C LYS A 89 -8.09 9.76 -18.71
N ILE A 90 -7.97 10.64 -17.70
CA ILE A 90 -7.11 11.84 -17.74
C ILE A 90 -5.69 11.52 -17.29
N LEU A 91 -5.54 10.76 -16.19
CA LEU A 91 -4.24 10.47 -15.60
C LEU A 91 -3.43 9.49 -16.46
N ARG A 92 -4.10 8.53 -17.10
CA ARG A 92 -3.48 7.41 -17.82
C ARG A 92 -4.28 7.00 -19.08
N PRO A 93 -4.48 7.92 -20.05
CA PRO A 93 -5.35 7.69 -21.21
C PRO A 93 -5.00 6.44 -22.02
N LYS A 94 -3.71 6.07 -22.07
CA LYS A 94 -3.20 4.91 -22.82
C LYS A 94 -3.33 3.58 -22.07
N GLU A 95 -3.75 3.59 -20.80
CA GLU A 95 -3.79 2.40 -19.94
C GLU A 95 -5.18 2.12 -19.37
N THR A 96 -6.22 2.86 -19.77
CA THR A 96 -7.59 2.73 -19.27
C THR A 96 -8.11 1.29 -19.33
N ILE A 97 -8.03 0.62 -20.49
CA ILE A 97 -8.49 -0.77 -20.66
C ILE A 97 -7.77 -1.72 -19.70
N LYS A 98 -6.46 -1.54 -19.56
CA LYS A 98 -5.62 -2.37 -18.69
C LYS A 98 -5.96 -2.15 -17.21
N ILE A 99 -6.31 -0.92 -16.85
CA ILE A 99 -6.71 -0.55 -15.49
C ILE A 99 -8.13 -1.03 -15.19
N SER A 100 -9.03 -1.01 -16.17
CA SER A 100 -10.38 -1.57 -16.03
C SER A 100 -10.35 -3.07 -15.75
N THR A 101 -9.38 -3.81 -16.29
CA THR A 101 -9.36 -5.28 -16.26
C THR A 101 -8.39 -5.87 -15.23
N LYS A 102 -7.08 -5.62 -15.36
CA LYS A 102 -6.05 -6.16 -14.47
C LYS A 102 -4.85 -5.19 -14.41
N PRO A 103 -4.94 -4.12 -13.62
CA PRO A 103 -3.94 -3.04 -13.61
C PRO A 103 -2.56 -3.51 -13.13
N GLY A 104 -2.54 -4.47 -12.21
CA GLY A 104 -1.36 -4.77 -11.40
C GLY A 104 -1.04 -3.64 -10.41
N PHE A 105 -0.15 -3.94 -9.47
CA PHE A 105 0.11 -3.06 -8.33
C PHE A 105 0.57 -1.65 -8.72
N ARG A 106 1.58 -1.54 -9.58
CA ARG A 106 2.20 -0.23 -9.90
C ARG A 106 1.20 0.77 -10.48
N ARG A 107 0.32 0.33 -11.38
CA ARG A 107 -0.69 1.21 -12.00
C ARG A 107 -1.67 1.70 -10.96
N MET A 108 -2.21 0.80 -10.13
CA MET A 108 -3.13 1.21 -9.07
C MET A 108 -2.47 2.10 -8.03
N HIS A 109 -1.23 1.80 -7.63
CA HIS A 109 -0.46 2.65 -6.73
C HIS A 109 -0.37 4.09 -7.26
N GLU A 110 -0.01 4.25 -8.54
CA GLU A 110 0.09 5.57 -9.18
C GLU A 110 -1.29 6.23 -9.35
N VAL A 111 -2.34 5.48 -9.71
CA VAL A 111 -3.73 6.00 -9.80
C VAL A 111 -4.23 6.54 -8.46
N ILE A 112 -4.07 5.76 -7.38
CA ILE A 112 -4.51 6.14 -6.03
C ILE A 112 -3.83 7.43 -5.59
N LEU A 113 -2.49 7.49 -5.71
CA LEU A 113 -1.73 8.67 -5.32
C LEU A 113 -2.09 9.89 -6.17
N HIS A 114 -2.17 9.74 -7.49
CA HIS A 114 -2.41 10.86 -8.39
C HIS A 114 -3.82 11.43 -8.29
N SER A 115 -4.85 10.57 -8.30
CA SER A 115 -6.25 11.00 -8.11
C SER A 115 -6.44 11.56 -6.70
N GLY A 116 -5.85 10.92 -5.68
CA GLY A 116 -5.88 11.42 -4.30
C GLY A 116 -5.27 12.81 -4.14
N ILE A 117 -4.12 13.08 -4.76
CA ILE A 117 -3.48 14.41 -4.73
C ILE A 117 -4.45 15.47 -5.25
N VAL A 118 -5.03 15.25 -6.44
CA VAL A 118 -5.94 16.24 -7.05
C VAL A 118 -7.21 16.41 -6.23
N SER A 119 -7.80 15.31 -5.74
CA SER A 119 -8.97 15.36 -4.88
C SER A 119 -8.73 16.16 -3.61
N ARG A 120 -7.58 15.98 -2.94
CA ARG A 120 -7.23 16.74 -1.74
C ARG A 120 -6.91 18.20 -2.02
N LEU A 121 -6.22 18.50 -3.13
CA LEU A 121 -5.97 19.89 -3.53
C LEU A 121 -7.28 20.63 -3.76
N ASP A 122 -8.28 20.00 -4.39
CA ASP A 122 -9.59 20.61 -4.53
C ASP A 122 -10.28 20.80 -3.16
N CYS A 123 -10.17 19.85 -2.23
CA CYS A 123 -10.66 20.06 -0.85
C CYS A 123 -9.98 21.25 -0.14
N TRP A 124 -8.66 21.40 -0.30
CA TRP A 124 -7.93 22.57 0.22
C TRP A 124 -8.43 23.88 -0.40
N ARG A 125 -8.69 23.89 -1.71
CA ARG A 125 -9.25 25.04 -2.42
C ARG A 125 -10.59 25.45 -1.81
N LEU A 126 -11.47 24.48 -1.56
CA LEU A 126 -12.78 24.71 -0.96
C LEU A 126 -12.72 25.25 0.47
N GLU A 127 -11.78 24.77 1.29
CA GLU A 127 -11.62 25.31 2.65
C GLU A 127 -10.98 26.71 2.63
N ALA A 128 -10.04 26.97 1.72
CA ALA A 128 -9.45 28.29 1.56
C ALA A 128 -10.52 29.34 1.15
N GLU A 129 -11.36 29.01 0.16
CA GLU A 129 -12.45 29.88 -0.30
C GLU A 129 -13.41 30.28 0.83
N LYS A 130 -13.69 29.36 1.78
CA LYS A 130 -14.52 29.66 2.95
C LYS A 130 -13.84 30.55 3.99
N MET A 131 -12.52 30.47 4.13
CA MET A 131 -11.78 31.31 5.07
C MET A 131 -11.80 32.77 4.64
N ASN A 132 -11.68 33.00 3.34
CA ASN A 132 -11.76 34.32 2.76
C ASN A 132 -12.17 34.21 1.29
N LEU A 133 -13.30 34.83 0.95
CA LEU A 133 -13.83 34.85 -0.42
C LEU A 133 -12.87 35.48 -1.44
N LYS A 134 -11.84 36.21 -0.98
CA LYS A 134 -10.76 36.73 -1.84
C LYS A 134 -9.80 35.64 -2.33
N PHE A 135 -9.82 34.44 -1.75
CA PHE A 135 -9.00 33.32 -2.22
C PHE A 135 -9.71 32.59 -3.35
N ASP A 136 -9.50 33.07 -4.58
CA ASP A 136 -10.01 32.47 -5.82
C ASP A 136 -9.25 31.20 -6.26
N SER A 137 -8.09 30.95 -5.66
CA SER A 137 -7.16 29.89 -6.04
C SER A 137 -6.29 29.44 -4.87
N LEU A 138 -5.79 28.20 -4.97
CA LEU A 138 -4.77 27.71 -4.03
C LEU A 138 -3.48 28.53 -4.06
N ALA A 139 -3.14 29.12 -5.20
CA ALA A 139 -1.98 29.99 -5.33
C ALA A 139 -2.18 31.29 -4.53
N ALA A 140 -3.35 31.92 -4.63
CA ALA A 140 -3.69 33.08 -3.82
C ALA A 140 -3.65 32.76 -2.31
N PHE A 141 -4.21 31.62 -1.91
CA PHE A 141 -4.14 31.16 -0.52
C PHE A 141 -2.70 30.93 -0.07
N ALA A 142 -1.88 30.22 -0.85
CA ALA A 142 -0.47 29.98 -0.50
C ALA A 142 0.31 31.29 -0.37
N ASN A 143 0.07 32.26 -1.26
CA ASN A 143 0.72 33.57 -1.23
C ASN A 143 0.31 34.42 -0.01
N SER A 144 -0.81 34.09 0.64
CA SER A 144 -1.19 34.72 1.93
C SER A 144 -0.34 34.28 3.11
N ASN A 145 0.58 33.31 2.91
CA ASN A 145 1.45 32.73 3.94
C ASN A 145 0.65 32.21 5.16
N PRO A 146 -0.24 31.23 4.97
CA PRO A 146 -1.05 30.71 6.06
C PRO A 146 -0.17 30.10 7.16
N THR A 147 -0.51 30.38 8.41
CA THR A 147 0.20 29.85 9.56
C THR A 147 0.02 28.33 9.67
N TRP A 148 0.96 27.67 10.35
CA TRP A 148 0.86 26.22 10.60
C TRP A 148 -0.42 25.83 11.34
N ASP A 149 -0.89 26.66 12.28
CA ASP A 149 -2.11 26.40 13.02
C ASP A 149 -3.36 26.51 12.14
N GLN A 150 -3.40 27.48 11.21
CA GLN A 150 -4.45 27.55 10.20
C GLN A 150 -4.46 26.29 9.31
N LEU A 151 -3.30 25.86 8.84
CA LEU A 151 -3.19 24.64 8.02
C LEU A 151 -3.65 23.39 8.78
N LYS A 152 -3.27 23.23 10.05
CA LYS A 152 -3.74 22.11 10.89
C LYS A 152 -5.25 22.15 11.10
N ALA A 153 -5.83 23.33 11.36
CA ALA A 153 -7.26 23.50 11.53
C ALA A 153 -8.02 23.14 10.24
N MET A 154 -7.54 23.61 9.08
CA MET A 154 -8.09 23.25 7.77
C MET A 154 -8.01 21.75 7.51
N ALA A 155 -6.85 21.13 7.74
CA ALA A 155 -6.68 19.69 7.55
C ALA A 155 -7.66 18.89 8.43
N THR A 156 -7.86 19.32 9.68
CA THR A 156 -8.85 18.72 10.59
C THR A 156 -10.26 18.84 10.02
N ASN A 157 -10.66 20.03 9.56
CA ASN A 157 -11.96 20.26 8.93
C ASN A 157 -12.14 19.42 7.67
N MET A 158 -11.08 19.28 6.86
CA MET A 158 -11.10 18.45 5.66
C MET A 158 -11.34 16.97 6.00
N CYS A 159 -10.67 16.42 7.01
CA CYS A 159 -10.91 15.06 7.47
C CYS A 159 -12.36 14.85 7.95
N LEU A 160 -12.95 15.85 8.60
CA LEU A 160 -14.34 15.78 9.07
C LEU A 160 -15.36 15.87 7.93
N LYS A 161 -15.07 16.68 6.91
CA LYS A 161 -16.01 16.99 5.83
C LYS A 161 -15.89 16.06 4.62
N TYR A 162 -14.67 15.73 4.18
CA TYR A 162 -14.39 15.09 2.89
C TYR A 162 -13.92 13.64 2.99
N ALA A 163 -13.73 13.10 4.19
CA ALA A 163 -13.54 11.67 4.38
C ALA A 163 -14.81 11.03 4.96
N ALA A 164 -15.04 9.77 4.60
CA ALA A 164 -16.08 8.98 5.24
C ALA A 164 -15.76 8.78 6.73
N ARG A 165 -16.81 8.83 7.54
CA ARG A 165 -16.79 8.47 8.96
C ARG A 165 -17.92 7.49 9.17
N GLY A 166 -17.69 6.42 9.95
CA GLY A 166 -18.68 5.37 10.17
C GLY A 166 -20.07 5.92 10.54
N SER A 167 -20.14 6.85 11.52
CA SER A 167 -21.40 7.49 11.91
C SER A 167 -22.04 8.32 10.79
N LYS A 168 -21.24 9.09 10.04
CA LYS A 168 -21.72 9.93 8.92
C LYS A 168 -22.30 9.07 7.80
N ILE A 169 -21.61 8.02 7.40
CA ILE A 169 -22.10 7.10 6.35
C ILE A 169 -23.36 6.37 6.82
N THR A 170 -23.41 5.91 8.08
CA THR A 170 -24.63 5.30 8.64
C THR A 170 -25.81 6.26 8.59
N GLN A 171 -25.63 7.52 8.98
CA GLN A 171 -26.69 8.54 8.90
C GLN A 171 -27.12 8.86 7.47
N MET A 172 -26.18 8.92 6.52
CA MET A 172 -26.52 9.10 5.11
C MET A 172 -27.35 7.92 4.58
N ARG A 173 -27.01 6.70 5.00
CA ARG A 173 -27.66 5.46 4.56
C ARG A 173 -28.96 5.14 5.29
N SER A 174 -29.26 5.78 6.41
CA SER A 174 -30.56 5.66 7.08
C SER A 174 -31.66 6.47 6.39
N LYS A 175 -31.31 7.37 5.47
CA LYS A 175 -32.29 8.08 4.63
C LYS A 175 -32.95 7.12 3.64
N PRO A 176 -34.22 7.38 3.24
CA PRO A 176 -34.86 6.66 2.14
C PRO A 176 -34.01 6.70 0.87
N GLU A 177 -34.04 5.63 0.07
CA GLU A 177 -33.16 5.49 -1.10
C GLU A 177 -33.27 6.65 -2.10
N ALA A 178 -34.47 7.20 -2.30
CA ALA A 178 -34.73 8.35 -3.15
C ALA A 178 -33.99 9.63 -2.68
N ASN A 179 -33.68 9.74 -1.39
CA ASN A 179 -33.07 10.92 -0.77
C ASN A 179 -31.57 10.73 -0.49
N ARG A 180 -30.98 9.64 -0.99
CA ARG A 180 -29.56 9.33 -0.79
C ARG A 180 -28.71 9.91 -1.91
N ASP A 181 -27.81 10.82 -1.54
CA ASP A 181 -26.74 11.28 -2.40
C ASP A 181 -25.64 10.21 -2.50
N LYS A 182 -25.88 9.22 -3.36
CA LYS A 182 -24.98 8.08 -3.58
C LYS A 182 -23.64 8.50 -4.17
N VAL A 183 -23.58 9.61 -4.91
CA VAL A 183 -22.33 10.13 -5.48
C VAL A 183 -21.43 10.65 -4.35
N ASN A 184 -21.97 11.48 -3.46
CA ASN A 184 -21.24 11.96 -2.29
C ASN A 184 -20.83 10.81 -1.36
N GLU A 185 -21.71 9.84 -1.09
CA GLU A 185 -21.33 8.64 -0.32
C GLU A 185 -20.10 7.95 -0.91
N ASN A 186 -20.09 7.72 -2.23
CA ASN A 186 -18.98 7.08 -2.92
C ASN A 186 -17.69 7.93 -2.88
N MET A 187 -17.81 9.25 -3.02
CA MET A 187 -16.68 10.17 -2.94
C MET A 187 -16.04 10.20 -1.55
N LEU A 188 -16.85 10.19 -0.49
CA LEU A 188 -16.36 10.13 0.89
C LEU A 188 -15.64 8.81 1.19
N LEU A 189 -16.23 7.69 0.76
CA LEU A 189 -15.62 6.36 0.92
C LEU A 189 -14.32 6.23 0.13
N ARG A 190 -14.26 6.77 -1.09
CA ARG A 190 -13.04 6.80 -1.90
C ARG A 190 -11.93 7.60 -1.22
N SER A 191 -12.27 8.77 -0.69
CA SER A 191 -11.32 9.64 0.01
C SER A 191 -10.78 8.97 1.28
N GLU A 192 -11.63 8.30 2.06
CA GLU A 192 -11.21 7.54 3.24
C GLU A 192 -10.24 6.40 2.86
N MET A 193 -10.58 5.59 1.86
CA MET A 193 -9.73 4.47 1.43
C MET A 193 -8.39 4.95 0.83
N PHE A 194 -8.39 6.08 0.12
CA PHE A 194 -7.16 6.69 -0.40
C PHE A 194 -6.26 7.19 0.72
N LEU A 195 -6.82 7.91 1.69
CA LEU A 195 -6.08 8.39 2.87
C LEU A 195 -5.49 7.22 3.67
N LEU A 196 -6.27 6.16 3.90
CA LEU A 196 -5.80 4.97 4.60
C LEU A 196 -4.66 4.25 3.84
N TYR A 197 -4.71 4.25 2.50
CA TYR A 197 -3.64 3.68 1.67
C TYR A 197 -2.35 4.51 1.70
N GLU A 198 -2.51 5.84 1.70
CA GLU A 198 -1.42 6.78 1.80
C GLU A 198 -0.78 6.75 3.17
N GLU A 199 -1.57 6.68 4.25
CA GLU A 199 -1.07 6.52 5.61
C GLU A 199 -0.25 5.24 5.75
N LEU A 200 -0.77 4.10 5.28
CA LEU A 200 -0.02 2.85 5.25
C LEU A 200 1.31 3.03 4.47
N SER A 201 1.25 3.67 3.31
CA SER A 201 2.42 3.91 2.47
C SER A 201 3.46 4.82 3.12
N TYR A 202 3.01 5.88 3.77
CA TYR A 202 3.84 6.89 4.42
C TYR A 202 4.49 6.31 5.67
N ALA A 203 3.71 5.69 6.56
CA ALA A 203 4.20 5.01 7.75
C ALA A 203 5.24 3.94 7.41
N MET A 204 5.00 3.13 6.37
CA MET A 204 5.98 2.16 5.87
C MET A 204 7.28 2.81 5.37
N ASN A 205 7.20 3.97 4.70
CA ASN A 205 8.37 4.68 4.18
C ASN A 205 9.20 5.32 5.29
N GLU A 206 8.54 5.86 6.32
CA GLU A 206 9.18 6.45 7.50
C GLU A 206 9.71 5.40 8.49
N GLY A 207 9.28 4.14 8.36
CA GLY A 207 9.69 3.08 9.29
C GLY A 207 8.90 3.07 10.59
N ASP A 208 7.77 3.79 10.64
CA ASP A 208 6.92 3.88 11.83
C ASP A 208 5.97 2.68 11.91
N ILE A 209 6.43 1.62 12.59
CA ILE A 209 5.65 0.40 12.77
C ILE A 209 4.38 0.63 13.59
N GLY A 210 4.37 1.59 14.51
CA GLY A 210 3.19 1.92 15.31
C GLY A 210 2.06 2.41 14.41
N ARG A 211 2.34 3.40 13.56
CA ARG A 211 1.39 3.91 12.55
C ARG A 211 0.98 2.83 11.55
N VAL A 212 1.92 2.00 11.09
CA VAL A 212 1.60 0.87 10.20
C VAL A 212 0.59 -0.08 10.85
N GLU A 213 0.76 -0.43 12.13
CA GLU A 213 -0.15 -1.33 12.85
C GLU A 213 -1.55 -0.73 13.03
N THR A 214 -1.67 0.60 13.22
CA THR A 214 -2.98 1.26 13.30
C THR A 214 -3.82 1.10 12.03
N CYS A 215 -3.17 0.97 10.87
CA CYS A 215 -3.84 0.74 9.59
C CYS A 215 -4.36 -0.70 9.41
N PHE A 216 -3.86 -1.68 10.18
CA PHE A 216 -4.15 -3.10 9.92
C PHE A 216 -5.59 -3.49 10.17
N LEU A 217 -6.22 -2.96 11.23
CA LEU A 217 -7.60 -3.32 11.55
C LEU A 217 -8.59 -2.80 10.51
N PRO A 218 -8.55 -1.51 10.09
CA PRO A 218 -9.35 -1.02 8.97
C PRO A 218 -9.10 -1.83 7.68
N TRP A 219 -7.84 -2.08 7.33
CA TRP A 219 -7.52 -2.89 6.15
C TRP A 219 -8.03 -4.32 6.25
N ALA A 220 -8.02 -4.94 7.43
CA ALA A 220 -8.52 -6.29 7.61
C ALA A 220 -10.01 -6.38 7.25
N PHE A 221 -10.83 -5.42 7.69
CA PHE A 221 -12.25 -5.36 7.35
C PHE A 221 -12.49 -5.08 5.86
N ILE A 222 -11.79 -4.10 5.30
CA ILE A 222 -11.88 -3.77 3.86
C ILE A 222 -11.49 -4.98 3.01
N LEU A 223 -10.35 -5.62 3.32
CA LEU A 223 -9.89 -6.80 2.59
C LEU A 223 -10.88 -7.96 2.71
N GLN A 224 -11.52 -8.14 3.86
CA GLN A 224 -12.56 -9.15 4.02
C GLN A 224 -13.77 -8.85 3.12
N ALA A 225 -14.22 -7.60 3.06
CA ALA A 225 -15.34 -7.16 2.22
C ALA A 225 -15.02 -7.27 0.71
N CYS A 226 -13.77 -7.05 0.31
CA CYS A 226 -13.34 -7.13 -1.10
C CYS A 226 -12.90 -8.55 -1.54
N GLY A 227 -13.22 -9.60 -0.79
CA GLY A 227 -12.87 -10.98 -1.16
C GLY A 227 -11.39 -11.36 -0.95
N LYS A 228 -10.61 -10.53 -0.25
CA LYS A 228 -9.21 -10.80 0.14
C LYS A 228 -9.12 -11.44 1.52
N HIS A 229 -9.95 -12.46 1.76
CA HIS A 229 -10.10 -13.10 3.07
C HIS A 229 -8.79 -13.61 3.68
N LYS A 230 -7.87 -14.13 2.85
CA LYS A 230 -6.55 -14.60 3.31
C LYS A 230 -5.71 -13.48 3.91
N TYR A 231 -5.65 -12.32 3.24
CA TYR A 231 -4.93 -11.15 3.76
C TYR A 231 -5.62 -10.55 4.99
N ALA A 232 -6.96 -10.50 4.99
CA ALA A 232 -7.73 -10.07 6.17
C ALA A 232 -7.45 -10.96 7.39
N MET A 233 -7.38 -12.28 7.19
CA MET A 233 -7.04 -13.23 8.24
C MET A 233 -5.60 -13.07 8.71
N ALA A 234 -4.65 -12.87 7.78
CA ALA A 234 -3.24 -12.67 8.11
C ALA A 234 -3.01 -11.41 8.96
N LEU A 235 -3.67 -10.29 8.64
CA LEU A 235 -3.59 -9.06 9.44
C LEU A 235 -4.17 -9.26 10.85
N ARG A 236 -5.33 -9.91 10.97
CA ARG A 236 -5.92 -10.23 12.28
C ARG A 236 -5.03 -11.17 13.10
N LYS A 237 -4.46 -12.19 12.45
CA LYS A 237 -3.52 -13.11 13.07
C LYS A 237 -2.27 -12.39 13.56
N TYR A 238 -1.69 -11.50 12.75
CA TYR A 238 -0.56 -10.67 13.16
C TYR A 238 -0.88 -9.83 14.39
N LEU A 239 -2.01 -9.09 14.38
CA LEU A 239 -2.41 -8.26 15.52
C LEU A 239 -2.61 -9.11 16.78
N ARG A 240 -3.30 -10.24 16.67
CA ARG A 240 -3.48 -11.17 17.78
C ARG A 240 -2.13 -11.64 18.32
N ASP A 241 -1.26 -12.09 17.42
CA ASP A 241 -0.02 -12.75 17.80
C ASP A 241 0.96 -11.75 18.43
N ILE A 242 1.07 -10.54 17.88
CA ILE A 242 1.97 -9.49 18.37
C ILE A 242 1.51 -8.85 19.68
N HIS A 243 0.20 -8.63 19.85
CA HIS A 243 -0.32 -7.93 21.04
C HIS A 243 -0.65 -8.85 22.20
N PHE A 244 -1.03 -10.11 21.93
CA PHE A 244 -1.59 -10.99 22.96
C PHE A 244 -0.91 -12.35 23.10
N ARG A 245 -0.24 -12.86 22.06
CA ARG A 245 0.33 -14.23 22.08
C ARG A 245 1.83 -14.25 22.33
N TYR A 246 2.59 -13.41 21.64
CA TYR A 246 4.04 -13.50 21.64
C TYR A 246 4.67 -12.83 22.86
N PRO A 247 5.76 -13.39 23.41
CA PRO A 247 6.55 -12.71 24.42
C PRO A 247 7.02 -11.34 23.92
N LYS A 248 7.08 -10.33 24.81
CA LYS A 248 7.41 -8.93 24.45
C LYS A 248 8.69 -8.80 23.61
N ARG A 249 9.72 -9.62 23.90
CA ARG A 249 10.99 -9.63 23.15
C ARG A 249 10.82 -10.12 21.72
N LEU A 250 10.02 -11.16 21.48
CA LEU A 250 9.72 -11.67 20.15
C LEU A 250 8.86 -10.68 19.36
N ALA A 251 7.82 -10.12 19.99
CA ALA A 251 6.99 -9.09 19.37
C ALA A 251 7.82 -7.87 18.94
N ARG A 252 8.74 -7.41 19.80
CA ARG A 252 9.69 -6.35 19.46
C ARG A 252 10.61 -6.75 18.31
N ALA A 253 11.17 -7.96 18.33
CA ALA A 253 12.04 -8.44 17.24
C ALA A 253 11.30 -8.41 15.89
N ILE A 254 10.07 -8.91 15.84
CA ILE A 254 9.26 -8.90 14.62
C ILE A 254 9.01 -7.47 14.13
N ARG A 255 8.56 -6.57 15.01
CA ARG A 255 8.30 -5.16 14.68
C ARG A 255 9.53 -4.43 14.14
N MET A 256 10.69 -4.68 14.73
CA MET A 256 11.95 -4.05 14.31
C MET A 256 12.50 -4.59 12.99
N HIS A 257 12.06 -5.78 12.55
CA HIS A 257 12.59 -6.45 11.36
C HIS A 257 11.59 -6.56 10.22
N ILE A 258 10.32 -6.15 10.37
CA ILE A 258 9.34 -6.22 9.28
C ILE A 258 9.56 -5.15 8.20
N LEU A 259 10.20 -4.04 8.57
CA LEU A 259 10.66 -2.98 7.68
C LEU A 259 12.20 -2.91 7.71
N VAL A 260 12.80 -2.65 6.56
CA VAL A 260 14.25 -2.42 6.41
C VAL A 260 14.50 -1.15 5.61
N ASN A 261 15.63 -0.50 5.84
CA ASN A 261 16.06 0.66 5.05
C ASN A 261 17.37 0.34 4.31
N PRO A 262 17.32 -0.29 3.12
CA PRO A 262 18.51 -0.67 2.38
C PRO A 262 19.40 0.51 1.96
N THR A 263 18.86 1.74 1.99
CA THR A 263 19.58 2.94 1.56
C THR A 263 20.16 3.77 2.71
N GLY A 264 19.72 3.53 3.95
CA GLY A 264 20.04 4.36 5.12
C GLY A 264 19.44 5.77 5.11
N LYS A 265 18.59 6.13 4.13
CA LYS A 265 18.03 7.49 4.00
C LYS A 265 16.65 7.62 4.64
N ALA A 266 16.34 8.79 5.19
CA ALA A 266 15.00 9.10 5.70
C ALA A 266 13.91 8.87 4.64
N GLY A 267 12.74 8.36 5.06
CA GLY A 267 11.61 8.05 4.17
C GLY A 267 11.86 6.93 3.14
N LYS A 268 12.91 6.11 3.32
CA LYS A 268 13.29 5.02 2.38
C LYS A 268 13.19 3.61 2.98
N PHE A 269 12.44 3.43 4.06
CA PHE A 269 12.09 2.09 4.55
C PHE A 269 11.21 1.33 3.56
N ARG A 270 11.35 0.01 3.52
CA ARG A 270 10.63 -0.92 2.66
C ARG A 270 10.27 -2.18 3.46
N GLY A 271 9.18 -2.84 3.11
CA GLY A 271 8.90 -4.18 3.63
C GLY A 271 10.04 -5.14 3.33
N VAL A 272 10.40 -6.01 4.28
CA VAL A 272 11.45 -7.01 4.03
C VAL A 272 11.14 -7.89 2.83
N ASP A 273 9.87 -8.27 2.67
CA ASP A 273 9.41 -9.05 1.51
C ASP A 273 9.67 -8.33 0.18
N TRP A 274 9.60 -6.99 0.13
CA TRP A 274 10.01 -6.24 -1.06
C TRP A 274 11.50 -6.42 -1.38
N TRP A 275 12.35 -6.41 -0.36
CA TRP A 275 13.79 -6.62 -0.54
C TRP A 275 14.10 -8.05 -0.97
N VAL A 276 13.40 -9.03 -0.40
CA VAL A 276 13.48 -10.44 -0.82
C VAL A 276 13.03 -10.59 -2.28
N GLU A 277 11.93 -9.97 -2.69
CA GLU A 277 11.47 -9.98 -4.09
C GLU A 277 12.49 -9.32 -5.04
N HIS A 278 13.14 -8.24 -4.60
CA HIS A 278 14.22 -7.62 -5.36
C HIS A 278 15.40 -8.59 -5.56
N ASN A 279 15.80 -9.32 -4.52
CA ASN A 279 16.86 -10.32 -4.63
C ASN A 279 16.42 -11.52 -5.48
N ASN A 280 15.18 -11.97 -5.37
CA ASN A 280 14.60 -13.01 -6.21
C ASN A 280 14.65 -12.66 -7.70
N LEU A 281 14.37 -11.39 -8.05
CA LEU A 281 14.50 -10.90 -9.42
C LEU A 281 15.92 -11.08 -9.95
N TYR A 282 16.93 -10.71 -9.16
CA TYR A 282 18.33 -10.88 -9.57
C TYR A 282 18.71 -12.36 -9.66
N LEU A 283 18.38 -13.16 -8.65
CA LEU A 283 18.67 -14.59 -8.56
C LEU A 283 18.11 -15.36 -9.74
N LYS A 284 16.80 -15.20 -9.99
CA LYS A 284 16.09 -16.05 -10.93
C LYS A 284 16.15 -15.46 -12.34
N ARG A 285 15.89 -14.16 -12.50
CA ARG A 285 15.66 -13.58 -13.81
C ARG A 285 16.90 -13.00 -14.47
N ILE A 286 17.81 -12.40 -13.69
CA ILE A 286 18.97 -11.69 -14.24
C ILE A 286 20.19 -12.62 -14.32
N TYR A 287 20.50 -13.32 -13.23
CA TYR A 287 21.72 -14.13 -13.10
C TYR A 287 21.48 -15.64 -13.06
N GLY A 288 20.22 -16.10 -13.09
CA GLY A 288 19.87 -17.51 -12.97
C GLY A 288 20.22 -18.39 -14.19
N GLY A 289 20.86 -17.84 -15.21
CA GLY A 289 21.07 -18.51 -16.50
C GLY A 289 19.85 -18.44 -17.44
N LYS A 290 20.07 -18.79 -18.70
CA LYS A 290 19.03 -18.82 -19.75
C LYS A 290 18.83 -20.26 -20.25
N PHE A 291 17.60 -20.59 -20.65
CA PHE A 291 17.25 -21.88 -21.27
C PHE A 291 17.68 -23.08 -20.40
N SER A 292 18.36 -24.07 -20.98
CA SER A 292 18.87 -25.27 -20.30
C SER A 292 19.81 -24.96 -19.12
N ASN A 293 20.43 -23.77 -19.10
CA ASN A 293 21.29 -23.35 -18.00
C ASN A 293 20.53 -22.77 -16.80
N HIS A 294 19.20 -22.62 -16.87
CA HIS A 294 18.39 -22.15 -15.76
C HIS A 294 18.12 -23.29 -14.77
N THR A 295 19.15 -23.67 -14.01
CA THR A 295 19.09 -24.77 -13.06
C THR A 295 19.19 -24.27 -11.62
N LYS A 296 18.60 -25.02 -10.67
CA LYS A 296 18.71 -24.72 -9.24
C LYS A 296 20.18 -24.68 -8.78
N ALA A 297 21.00 -25.62 -9.26
CA ALA A 297 22.42 -25.69 -8.94
C ALA A 297 23.15 -24.41 -9.35
N ARG A 298 22.88 -23.89 -10.56
CA ARG A 298 23.45 -22.62 -11.00
C ARG A 298 22.97 -21.44 -10.16
N ILE A 299 21.65 -21.32 -9.94
CA ILE A 299 21.10 -20.23 -9.12
C ILE A 299 21.74 -20.22 -7.72
N LEU A 300 21.91 -21.38 -7.09
CA LEU A 300 22.57 -21.51 -5.80
C LEU A 300 24.04 -21.08 -5.87
N LYS A 301 24.78 -21.55 -6.87
CA LYS A 301 26.20 -21.20 -7.09
C LYS A 301 26.40 -19.69 -7.28
N GLU A 302 25.52 -19.03 -8.04
CA GLU A 302 25.62 -17.60 -8.36
C GLU A 302 25.06 -16.70 -7.24
N SER A 303 24.21 -17.24 -6.35
CA SER A 303 23.50 -16.47 -5.33
C SER A 303 24.38 -15.60 -4.42
N PRO A 304 25.56 -16.05 -3.94
CA PRO A 304 26.41 -15.24 -3.06
C PRO A 304 27.07 -14.08 -3.82
N LEU A 305 27.15 -14.15 -5.15
CA LEU A 305 27.88 -13.20 -6.00
C LEU A 305 27.01 -12.06 -6.54
N ILE A 306 25.70 -12.05 -6.28
CA ILE A 306 24.77 -11.06 -6.85
C ILE A 306 25.15 -9.62 -6.50
N GLY A 307 25.60 -9.39 -5.27
CA GLY A 307 26.09 -8.06 -4.84
C GLY A 307 27.27 -7.62 -5.70
N THR A 308 28.24 -8.51 -5.91
CA THR A 308 29.41 -8.29 -6.76
C THR A 308 29.02 -8.04 -8.21
N PHE A 309 28.14 -8.86 -8.79
CA PHE A 309 27.68 -8.69 -10.17
C PHE A 309 26.92 -7.37 -10.37
N LYS A 310 26.08 -6.99 -9.41
CA LYS A 310 25.35 -5.72 -9.44
C LYS A 310 26.32 -4.54 -9.39
N ASN A 311 27.30 -4.58 -8.49
CA ASN A 311 28.29 -3.52 -8.35
C ASN A 311 29.18 -3.40 -9.58
N ALA A 312 29.69 -4.52 -10.11
CA ALA A 312 30.48 -4.54 -11.34
C ALA A 312 29.72 -3.91 -12.51
N ARG A 313 28.45 -4.28 -12.72
CA ARG A 313 27.60 -3.67 -13.75
C ARG A 313 27.45 -2.16 -13.55
N ILE A 314 27.19 -1.71 -12.31
CA ILE A 314 27.03 -0.28 -12.00
C ILE A 314 28.34 0.48 -12.28
N GLN A 315 29.50 -0.10 -11.95
CA GLN A 315 30.80 0.53 -12.20
C GLN A 315 31.07 0.66 -13.69
N VAL A 316 30.85 -0.40 -14.49
CA VAL A 316 30.98 -0.33 -15.95
C VAL A 316 30.08 0.76 -16.54
N GLN A 317 28.81 0.83 -16.12
CA GLN A 317 27.89 1.88 -16.58
C GLN A 317 28.40 3.30 -16.26
N LYS A 318 29.00 3.50 -15.08
CA LYS A 318 29.62 4.78 -14.70
C LYS A 318 30.86 5.09 -15.52
N MET A 319 31.75 4.12 -15.71
CA MET A 319 32.99 4.28 -16.49
C MET A 319 32.70 4.74 -17.92
N PHE A 320 31.71 4.12 -18.57
CA PHE A 320 31.31 4.48 -19.94
C PHE A 320 30.37 5.71 -20.01
N LYS A 321 30.21 6.46 -18.91
CA LYS A 321 29.32 7.62 -18.80
C LYS A 321 27.94 7.34 -19.43
N MET A 322 27.39 6.14 -19.20
CA MET A 322 26.09 5.74 -19.72
C MET A 322 24.96 6.43 -18.93
N GLY A 323 24.96 7.77 -18.90
CA GLY A 323 24.05 8.60 -18.11
C GLY A 323 22.60 8.55 -18.59
N LYS A 324 22.35 8.11 -19.83
CA LYS A 324 21.00 7.92 -20.39
C LYS A 324 20.31 6.62 -19.94
N LEU A 325 21.06 5.66 -19.39
CA LEU A 325 20.50 4.45 -18.77
C LEU A 325 20.30 4.71 -17.27
N THR A 326 19.43 5.65 -16.92
CA THR A 326 19.17 5.93 -15.51
C THR A 326 18.52 4.69 -14.86
N SER A 327 19.20 4.11 -13.88
CA SER A 327 18.57 3.18 -12.93
C SER A 327 17.53 3.89 -12.03
N LYS A 328 17.51 5.22 -12.07
CA LYS A 328 16.51 6.11 -11.49
C LYS A 328 15.53 6.55 -12.59
N HIS A 329 14.40 5.87 -12.67
CA HIS A 329 13.25 6.46 -13.35
C HIS A 329 12.72 7.59 -12.46
N SER A 330 12.90 8.84 -12.86
CA SER A 330 12.11 9.94 -12.30
C SER A 330 10.64 9.67 -12.57
N GLY A 331 9.76 10.07 -11.65
CA GLY A 331 8.32 10.04 -11.91
C GLY A 331 8.00 10.84 -13.17
N ALA A 332 6.91 10.50 -13.86
CA ALA A 332 6.41 11.32 -14.95
C ALA A 332 6.06 12.72 -14.40
N ASN A 333 6.32 13.77 -15.18
CA ASN A 333 5.83 15.10 -14.82
C ASN A 333 4.30 15.11 -14.98
N MET A 334 3.59 15.12 -13.86
CA MET A 334 2.13 15.04 -13.81
C MET A 334 1.43 16.40 -13.83
N GLN A 335 2.17 17.53 -13.87
CA GLN A 335 1.61 18.86 -13.69
C GLN A 335 0.44 19.14 -14.65
N ARG A 336 0.63 18.89 -15.95
CA ARG A 336 -0.43 19.08 -16.96
C ARG A 336 -1.67 18.21 -16.69
N SER A 337 -1.47 16.92 -16.39
CA SER A 337 -2.58 16.00 -16.09
C SER A 337 -3.32 16.40 -14.82
N PHE A 338 -2.61 16.89 -13.80
CA PHE A 338 -3.22 17.39 -12.56
C PHE A 338 -4.01 18.67 -12.79
N SER A 339 -3.52 19.60 -13.61
CA SER A 339 -4.28 20.80 -13.97
C SER A 339 -5.58 20.46 -14.71
N ILE A 340 -5.53 19.55 -15.69
CA ILE A 340 -6.73 19.10 -16.42
C ILE A 340 -7.71 18.40 -15.46
N LEU A 341 -7.21 17.50 -14.61
CA LEU A 341 -8.07 16.80 -13.65
C LEU A 341 -8.67 17.78 -12.63
N SER A 342 -7.91 18.75 -12.15
CA SER A 342 -8.38 19.80 -11.22
C SER A 342 -9.52 20.62 -11.84
N ALA A 343 -9.37 21.04 -13.10
CA ALA A 343 -10.45 21.73 -13.82
C ALA A 343 -11.73 20.89 -13.91
N LYS A 344 -11.61 19.59 -14.12
CA LYS A 344 -12.73 18.64 -14.10
C LYS A 344 -13.37 18.49 -12.72
N TYR A 345 -12.58 18.53 -11.64
CA TYR A 345 -13.12 18.52 -10.27
C TYR A 345 -13.97 19.76 -9.99
N ILE A 346 -13.50 20.94 -10.44
CA ILE A 346 -14.22 22.21 -10.31
C ILE A 346 -15.50 22.19 -11.16
N GLN A 347 -15.38 21.84 -12.44
CA GLN A 347 -16.51 21.81 -13.39
C GLN A 347 -17.66 20.92 -12.89
N HIS A 348 -17.35 19.74 -12.37
CA HIS A 348 -18.33 18.76 -11.92
C HIS A 348 -18.57 18.80 -10.41
N GLN A 349 -18.06 19.81 -9.70
CA GLN A 349 -18.29 20.00 -8.26
C GLN A 349 -17.97 18.74 -7.42
N LYS A 350 -16.94 17.96 -7.81
CA LYS A 350 -16.71 16.60 -7.30
C LYS A 350 -16.49 16.50 -5.79
N ASN A 351 -16.10 17.59 -5.11
CA ASN A 351 -16.01 17.63 -3.65
C ASN A 351 -16.99 18.66 -3.03
N GLN A 352 -17.81 19.37 -3.80
CA GLN A 352 -18.73 20.39 -3.31
C GLN A 352 -20.11 19.83 -2.96
N TRP A 353 -20.17 18.59 -2.45
CA TRP A 353 -21.43 18.00 -2.00
C TRP A 353 -21.84 18.63 -0.67
N THR A 354 -22.98 19.32 -0.67
CA THR A 354 -23.62 19.81 0.56
C THR A 354 -24.84 18.96 0.86
N TYR A 355 -25.24 18.89 2.12
CA TYR A 355 -26.48 18.20 2.53
C TYR A 355 -27.74 18.78 1.84
N ASN A 356 -27.60 19.93 1.15
CA ASN A 356 -28.66 20.69 0.49
C ASN A 356 -28.55 20.70 -1.05
N THR A 357 -27.64 19.96 -1.68
CA THR A 357 -27.68 19.77 -3.15
C THR A 357 -28.67 18.68 -3.54
N LEU A 358 -29.91 18.79 -3.03
CA LEU A 358 -31.08 18.41 -3.82
C LEU A 358 -31.30 19.59 -4.76
N ARG A 359 -30.65 19.55 -5.93
CA ARG A 359 -31.21 20.27 -7.07
C ARG A 359 -32.41 19.44 -7.48
N ASP A 360 -33.59 20.01 -7.28
CA ASP A 360 -34.84 19.61 -7.92
C ASP A 360 -34.62 19.43 -9.45
N PRO A 361 -35.42 18.56 -10.08
CA PRO A 361 -35.04 17.71 -11.21
C PRO A 361 -34.48 18.39 -12.46
#